data_AF-A0A251SGD4-F1
#
_entry.id   AF-A0A251SGD4-F1
#
_cell.length_a   1.000
_cell.length_b   1.000
_cell.length_c   1.000
_cell.angle_alpha   90.00
_cell.angle_beta   90.00
_cell.angle_gamma   90.00
#
_symmetry.space_group_name_H-M   'P 1'
#
loop_
_entity.id
_entity.type
_entity.pdbx_description
1 polymer ?
#
loop_
_entity_poly.entity_id
_entity_poly.type
_entity_poly.pdbx_seq_one_letter_code
_entity_poly.pdbx_strand_id
1 'polypeptide(L)'
;MIQNLIVDSDLHLLRIQEMNLMEVGPLNWQKACFVPTKADTNVVACRKWLKKYAGGQLDWGTKFNGSLPPTPSREQLMDRYWSHVVNCSSCSGAYKGFNALQISLQVFSVALVAIMAATKQGMLPVAARNTLAVAAISCFVGSKWLAHFIYKNFHFHDYNHAFK
;
A
#
# COMPACT_ATOMS: atom_id res chain seq x y z
N MET A 1 0.02 -12.20 -9.86
CA MET A 1 -1.35 -11.70 -10.09
C MET A 1 -1.23 -10.18 -10.05
N ILE A 2 -1.51 -9.47 -11.14
CA ILE A 2 -1.36 -8.01 -11.17
C ILE A 2 -2.58 -7.41 -10.47
N GLN A 3 -2.39 -6.87 -9.26
CA GLN A 3 -3.43 -6.14 -8.54
C GLN A 3 -3.37 -4.67 -8.97
N ASN A 4 -4.51 -4.10 -9.38
CA ASN A 4 -4.63 -2.68 -9.71
C ASN A 4 -4.67 -1.84 -8.43
N LEU A 5 -4.09 -0.62 -8.48
CA LEU A 5 -4.00 0.33 -7.35
C LEU A 5 -5.32 0.63 -6.62
N ILE A 6 -6.46 0.46 -7.30
CA ILE A 6 -7.82 0.66 -6.73
C ILE A 6 -8.24 -0.54 -5.87
N VAL A 7 -7.78 -1.75 -6.25
CA VAL A 7 -8.25 -3.02 -5.69
C VAL A 7 -7.59 -3.34 -4.34
N ASP A 8 -6.42 -2.78 -4.03
CA ASP A 8 -5.75 -2.98 -2.74
C ASP A 8 -6.63 -2.55 -1.56
N SER A 9 -7.41 -1.49 -1.74
CA SER A 9 -8.37 -1.00 -0.75
C SER A 9 -9.65 -1.85 -0.70
N ASP A 10 -10.03 -2.45 -1.83
CA ASP A 10 -11.24 -3.24 -1.95
C ASP A 10 -11.08 -4.64 -1.39
N LEU A 11 -9.86 -5.20 -1.32
CA LEU A 11 -9.63 -6.56 -0.82
C LEU A 11 -10.22 -6.79 0.58
N HIS A 12 -10.03 -5.82 1.48
CA HIS A 12 -10.57 -5.89 2.83
C HIS A 12 -12.11 -5.79 2.83
N LEU A 13 -12.66 -4.90 2.02
CA LEU A 13 -14.11 -4.71 1.88
C LEU A 13 -14.78 -5.94 1.27
N LEU A 14 -14.23 -6.49 0.19
CA LEU A 14 -14.69 -7.72 -0.47
C LEU A 14 -14.67 -8.88 0.52
N ARG A 15 -13.63 -8.98 1.34
CA ARG A 15 -13.54 -10.02 2.35
C ARG A 15 -14.65 -9.90 3.40
N ILE A 16 -14.91 -8.70 3.92
CA ILE A 16 -16.01 -8.46 4.86
C ILE A 16 -17.35 -8.82 4.20
N GLN A 17 -17.55 -8.41 2.95
CA GLN A 17 -18.77 -8.75 2.19
C GLN A 17 -18.94 -10.26 2.01
N GLU A 18 -17.87 -11.00 1.74
CA GLU A 18 -17.90 -12.47 1.65
C GLU A 18 -18.28 -13.12 2.99
N MET A 19 -17.70 -12.66 4.11
CA MET A 19 -18.05 -13.16 5.44
C MET A 19 -19.53 -12.91 5.77
N ASN A 20 -20.01 -11.69 5.55
CA ASN A 20 -21.41 -11.35 5.78
C ASN A 20 -22.35 -12.17 4.88
N LEU A 21 -21.96 -12.42 3.62
CA LEU A 21 -22.75 -13.23 2.69
C LEU A 21 -22.78 -14.71 3.09
N MET A 22 -21.69 -15.25 3.63
CA MET A 22 -21.66 -16.61 4.19
C MET A 22 -22.56 -16.74 5.41
N GLU A 23 -22.63 -15.72 6.27
CA GLU A 23 -23.48 -15.71 7.46
C GLU A 23 -24.97 -15.68 7.11
N VAL A 24 -25.39 -14.79 6.20
CA VAL A 24 -26.81 -14.67 5.82
C VAL A 24 -27.26 -15.73 4.80
N GLY A 25 -26.31 -16.30 4.08
CA GLY A 25 -26.51 -17.25 2.98
C GLY A 25 -26.78 -16.58 1.62
N PRO A 26 -26.37 -17.22 0.50
CA PRO A 26 -26.40 -16.64 -0.84
C PRO A 26 -27.81 -16.24 -1.32
N LEU A 27 -28.85 -16.93 -0.84
CA LEU A 27 -30.24 -16.65 -1.21
C LEU A 27 -30.82 -15.41 -0.52
N ASN A 28 -30.20 -14.96 0.58
CA ASN A 28 -30.61 -13.82 1.41
C ASN A 28 -29.64 -12.64 1.26
N TRP A 29 -28.94 -12.53 0.14
CA TRP A 29 -27.88 -11.54 -0.08
C TRP A 29 -28.31 -10.08 0.20
N GLN A 30 -29.59 -9.73 0.05
CA GLN A 30 -30.11 -8.39 0.37
C GLN A 30 -29.99 -8.02 1.86
N LYS A 31 -29.85 -9.02 2.75
CA LYS A 31 -29.57 -8.79 4.18
C LYS A 31 -28.10 -8.42 4.44
N ALA A 32 -27.19 -8.84 3.56
CA ALA A 32 -25.76 -8.54 3.65
C ALA A 32 -25.36 -7.27 2.88
N CYS A 33 -26.11 -6.88 1.84
CA CYS A 33 -25.79 -5.71 1.02
C CYS A 33 -27.05 -4.90 0.69
N PHE A 34 -27.05 -3.63 1.12
CA PHE A 34 -28.12 -2.68 0.86
C PHE A 34 -27.83 -1.90 -0.42
N VAL A 35 -28.72 -2.00 -1.41
CA VAL A 35 -28.60 -1.37 -2.74
C VAL A 35 -29.85 -0.54 -3.06
N PRO A 36 -29.98 0.66 -2.48
CA PRO A 36 -31.25 1.39 -2.48
C PRO A 36 -31.53 2.18 -3.75
N THR A 37 -30.54 2.40 -4.62
CA THR A 37 -30.65 3.43 -5.66
C THR A 37 -30.93 2.83 -7.03
N LYS A 38 -31.41 3.67 -7.97
CA LYS A 38 -31.57 3.28 -9.38
C LYS A 38 -30.24 2.91 -10.05
N ALA A 39 -29.11 3.44 -9.57
CA ALA A 39 -27.80 3.10 -10.10
C ALA A 39 -27.44 1.61 -9.86
N ASP A 40 -28.02 1.01 -8.81
CA ASP A 40 -27.77 -0.38 -8.43
C ASP A 40 -28.62 -1.41 -9.21
N THR A 41 -29.46 -0.95 -10.14
CA THR A 41 -30.40 -1.81 -10.89
C THR A 41 -29.70 -3.02 -11.52
N ASN A 42 -28.52 -2.81 -12.09
CA ASN A 42 -27.75 -3.88 -12.73
C ASN A 42 -27.16 -4.88 -11.72
N VAL A 43 -26.78 -4.41 -10.52
CA VAL A 43 -26.31 -5.29 -9.43
C VAL A 43 -27.45 -6.20 -8.97
N VAL A 44 -28.65 -5.63 -8.79
CA VAL A 44 -29.86 -6.39 -8.43
C VAL A 44 -30.23 -7.39 -9.54
N ALA A 45 -30.19 -6.96 -10.80
CA ALA A 45 -30.49 -7.83 -11.94
C ALA A 45 -29.52 -9.02 -12.03
N CYS A 46 -28.22 -8.76 -11.86
CA CYS A 46 -27.18 -9.79 -11.81
C CYS A 46 -27.44 -10.80 -10.68
N ARG A 47 -27.72 -10.33 -9.46
CA ARG A 47 -28.02 -11.21 -8.31
C ARG A 47 -29.29 -12.04 -8.51
N LYS A 48 -30.33 -11.47 -9.13
CA LYS A 48 -31.56 -12.21 -9.50
C LYS A 48 -31.27 -13.29 -10.54
N TRP A 49 -30.46 -12.97 -11.55
CA TRP A 49 -30.01 -13.93 -12.55
C TRP A 49 -29.22 -15.08 -11.90
N LEU A 50 -28.27 -14.77 -11.02
CA LEU A 50 -27.48 -15.77 -10.30
C LEU A 50 -28.35 -16.69 -9.44
N LYS A 51 -29.34 -16.12 -8.74
CA LYS A 51 -30.33 -16.89 -7.98
C LYS A 51 -31.14 -17.83 -8.88
N LYS A 52 -31.59 -17.34 -10.04
CA LYS A 52 -32.45 -18.10 -10.97
C LYS A 52 -31.71 -19.24 -11.68
N TYR A 53 -30.48 -18.99 -12.10
CA TYR A 53 -29.76 -19.91 -12.99
C TYR A 53 -28.62 -20.67 -12.33
N ALA A 54 -28.11 -20.22 -11.18
CA ALA A 54 -26.98 -20.85 -10.49
C ALA A 54 -27.25 -21.14 -9.00
N GLY A 55 -28.52 -21.10 -8.57
CA GLY A 55 -28.87 -21.35 -7.16
C GLY A 55 -28.34 -20.29 -6.19
N GLY A 56 -27.93 -19.12 -6.69
CA GLY A 56 -27.43 -18.00 -5.88
C GLY A 56 -25.93 -18.02 -5.61
N GLN A 57 -25.20 -19.03 -6.08
CA GLN A 57 -23.75 -19.15 -5.92
C GLN A 57 -23.10 -19.63 -7.21
N LEU A 58 -21.78 -19.49 -7.32
CA LEU A 58 -21.02 -20.09 -8.40
C LEU A 58 -20.56 -21.48 -7.97
N ASP A 59 -20.68 -22.46 -8.86
CA ASP A 59 -20.05 -23.76 -8.68
C ASP A 59 -18.57 -23.64 -9.04
N TRP A 60 -17.73 -23.60 -8.02
CA TRP A 60 -16.27 -23.53 -8.16
C TRP A 60 -15.64 -24.92 -8.38
N GLY A 61 -16.46 -25.97 -8.50
CA GLY A 61 -16.02 -27.36 -8.59
C GLY A 61 -15.32 -27.83 -7.31
N THR A 62 -14.49 -28.86 -7.43
CA THR A 62 -13.83 -29.50 -6.27
C THR A 62 -12.60 -28.76 -5.75
N LYS A 63 -12.16 -27.68 -6.40
CA LYS A 63 -10.95 -26.94 -6.03
C LYS A 63 -11.12 -26.04 -4.82
N PHE A 64 -12.36 -25.65 -4.52
CA PHE A 64 -12.66 -24.73 -3.43
C PHE A 64 -13.77 -25.32 -2.57
N ASN A 65 -13.53 -25.45 -1.27
CA ASN A 65 -14.46 -26.03 -0.30
C ASN A 65 -15.44 -25.00 0.28
N GLY A 66 -15.45 -23.77 -0.25
CA GLY A 66 -16.26 -22.65 0.25
C GLY A 66 -15.81 -22.09 1.60
N SER A 67 -14.77 -22.65 2.23
CA SER A 67 -14.22 -22.12 3.48
C SER A 67 -13.29 -20.97 3.16
N LEU A 68 -13.53 -19.85 3.83
CA LEU A 68 -12.66 -18.69 3.73
C LEU A 68 -11.32 -18.95 4.47
N PRO A 69 -10.15 -18.72 3.84
CA PRO A 69 -8.87 -18.83 4.52
C PRO A 69 -8.77 -17.79 5.66
N PRO A 70 -7.90 -18.00 6.66
CA PRO A 70 -7.67 -17.01 7.70
C PRO A 70 -7.30 -15.66 7.09
N THR A 71 -7.85 -14.58 7.66
CA THR A 71 -7.58 -13.23 7.17
C THR A 71 -6.09 -12.93 7.35
N PRO A 72 -5.35 -12.60 6.28
CA PRO A 72 -3.96 -12.19 6.40
C PRO A 72 -3.88 -10.90 7.24
N SER A 73 -2.69 -10.60 7.76
CA SER A 73 -2.50 -9.34 8.46
C SER A 73 -2.76 -8.17 7.51
N ARG A 74 -3.11 -7.00 8.07
CA ARG A 74 -3.41 -5.82 7.26
C ARG A 74 -2.22 -5.40 6.41
N GLU A 75 -1.02 -5.58 6.94
CA GLU A 75 0.24 -5.31 6.25
C GLU A 75 0.42 -6.23 5.05
N GLN A 76 0.03 -7.50 5.15
CA GLN A 76 0.09 -8.45 4.03
C GLN A 76 -0.95 -8.14 2.96
N LEU A 77 -2.16 -7.73 3.37
CA LEU A 77 -3.23 -7.38 2.43
C LEU A 77 -2.92 -6.11 1.63
N MET A 78 -2.23 -5.15 2.27
CA MET A 78 -1.92 -3.84 1.69
C MET A 78 -0.45 -3.73 1.26
N ASP A 79 0.22 -4.88 1.06
CA ASP A 79 1.60 -4.95 0.59
C ASP A 79 1.66 -4.60 -0.90
N ARG A 80 2.01 -3.34 -1.18
CA ARG A 80 2.15 -2.81 -2.53
C ARG A 80 3.43 -3.27 -3.21
N TYR A 81 4.45 -3.58 -2.42
CA TYR A 81 5.77 -3.86 -2.99
C TYR A 81 5.70 -5.13 -3.83
N TRP A 82 5.20 -6.21 -3.23
CA TRP A 82 5.09 -7.50 -3.88
C TRP A 82 3.90 -7.62 -4.85
N SER A 83 2.78 -6.96 -4.55
CA SER A 83 1.60 -7.00 -5.43
C SER A 83 1.80 -6.17 -6.71
N HIS A 84 2.50 -5.03 -6.62
CA HIS A 84 2.58 -4.06 -7.71
C HIS A 84 4.01 -3.63 -8.07
N VAL A 85 4.78 -3.11 -7.12
CA VAL A 85 6.05 -2.42 -7.41
C VAL A 85 7.03 -3.31 -8.15
N VAL A 86 7.19 -4.57 -7.73
CA VAL A 86 8.09 -5.53 -8.40
C VAL A 86 7.65 -5.89 -9.82
N ASN A 87 6.35 -5.79 -10.11
CA ASN A 87 5.75 -6.18 -11.39
C ASN A 87 5.61 -4.99 -12.36
N CYS A 88 5.77 -3.76 -11.88
CA CYS A 88 5.63 -2.53 -12.65
C CYS A 88 7.00 -1.91 -12.93
N SER A 89 7.39 -1.79 -14.21
CA SER A 89 8.69 -1.24 -14.61
C SER A 89 8.88 0.21 -14.15
N SER A 90 7.83 1.04 -14.24
CA SER A 90 7.85 2.43 -13.80
C SER A 90 8.05 2.53 -12.28
N CYS A 91 7.25 1.80 -11.49
CA CYS A 91 7.33 1.85 -10.03
C CYS A 91 8.62 1.20 -9.50
N SER A 92 9.06 0.08 -10.06
CA SER A 92 10.34 -0.53 -9.69
C SER A 92 11.53 0.36 -10.03
N GLY A 93 11.50 1.06 -11.16
CA GLY A 93 12.50 2.06 -11.53
C GLY A 93 12.54 3.22 -10.54
N ALA A 94 11.39 3.81 -10.23
CA ALA A 94 11.26 4.88 -9.24
C ALA A 94 11.73 4.43 -7.84
N TYR A 95 11.34 3.23 -7.39
CA TYR A 95 11.75 2.66 -6.11
C TYR A 95 13.27 2.52 -6.00
N LYS A 96 13.91 1.97 -7.04
CA LYS A 96 15.38 1.84 -7.09
C LYS A 96 16.05 3.22 -7.08
N GLY A 97 15.55 4.16 -7.87
CA GLY A 97 16.07 5.53 -7.92
C GLY A 97 15.98 6.26 -6.59
N PHE A 98 14.83 6.19 -5.91
CA PHE A 98 14.67 6.80 -4.59
C PHE A 98 15.52 6.11 -3.52
N ASN A 99 15.67 4.79 -3.54
CA ASN A 99 16.58 4.10 -2.61
C ASN A 99 18.03 4.51 -2.85
N ALA A 100 18.47 4.62 -4.10
CA ALA A 100 19.81 5.10 -4.42
C ALA A 100 20.01 6.53 -3.89
N LEU A 101 19.05 7.43 -4.13
CA LEU A 101 19.10 8.80 -3.61
C LEU A 101 19.14 8.84 -2.08
N GLN A 102 18.34 8.02 -1.40
CA GLN A 102 18.35 7.91 0.07
C GLN A 102 19.74 7.55 0.58
N ILE A 103 20.37 6.52 -0.01
CA ILE A 103 21.72 6.08 0.36
C ILE A 103 22.74 7.17 0.07
N SER A 104 22.67 7.81 -1.12
CA SER A 104 23.57 8.91 -1.47
C SER A 104 23.48 10.06 -0.46
N LEU A 105 22.27 10.47 -0.04
CA LEU A 105 22.09 11.51 0.96
C LEU A 105 22.73 11.15 2.32
N GLN A 106 22.63 9.88 2.75
CA GLN A 106 23.28 9.41 3.97
C GLN A 106 24.80 9.45 3.86
N VAL A 107 25.36 8.96 2.74
CA VAL A 107 26.80 8.99 2.46
C VAL A 107 27.31 10.43 2.46
N PHE A 108 26.62 11.35 1.79
CA PHE A 108 26.98 12.77 1.78
C PHE A 108 26.94 13.37 3.18
N SER A 109 25.90 13.08 3.98
CA SER A 109 25.81 13.56 5.36
C SER A 109 27.02 13.12 6.19
N VAL A 110 27.39 11.82 6.13
CA VAL A 110 28.53 11.29 6.90
C VAL A 110 29.85 11.87 6.39
N ALA A 111 30.02 11.97 5.08
CA ALA A 111 31.21 12.55 4.47
C ALA A 111 31.43 14.01 4.89
N LEU A 112 30.37 14.83 4.90
CA LEU A 112 30.45 16.23 5.33
C LEU A 112 30.84 16.34 6.82
N VAL A 113 30.29 15.50 7.68
CA VAL A 113 30.68 15.44 9.10
C VAL A 113 32.14 15.01 9.26
N ALA A 114 32.58 13.99 8.51
CA ALA A 114 33.96 13.52 8.54
C ALA A 114 34.96 14.60 8.09
N ILE A 115 34.63 15.36 7.03
CA ILE A 115 35.44 16.49 6.56
C ILE A 115 35.56 17.55 7.66
N MET A 116 34.46 17.90 8.32
CA MET A 116 34.48 18.86 9.43
C MET A 116 35.26 18.37 10.66
N ALA A 117 35.29 17.05 10.91
CA ALA A 117 36.03 16.47 12.02
C ALA A 117 37.54 16.37 11.73
N ALA A 118 37.92 16.09 10.47
CA ALA A 118 39.32 15.99 10.05
C ALA A 118 40.01 17.36 9.87
N THR A 119 39.25 18.42 9.65
CA THR A 119 39.80 19.78 9.47
C THR A 119 40.16 20.41 10.81
N LYS A 120 41.39 20.93 10.92
CA LYS A 120 41.87 21.60 12.13
C LYS A 120 41.07 22.87 12.42
N GLN A 121 40.93 23.21 13.70
CA GLN A 121 40.29 24.46 14.13
C GLN A 121 41.03 25.67 13.53
N GLY A 122 40.29 26.59 12.90
CA GLY A 122 40.83 27.78 12.26
C GLY A 122 41.19 27.64 10.77
N MET A 123 41.23 26.43 10.19
CA MET A 123 41.46 26.26 8.74
C MET A 123 40.26 26.64 7.87
N LEU A 124 39.04 26.46 8.39
CA LEU A 124 37.82 26.82 7.69
C LEU A 124 37.23 28.11 8.27
N PRO A 125 36.81 29.07 7.42
CA PRO A 125 35.99 30.19 7.88
C PRO A 125 34.76 29.68 8.62
N VAL A 126 34.34 30.39 9.67
CA VAL A 126 33.15 30.02 10.47
C VAL A 126 31.92 29.84 9.58
N ALA A 127 31.75 30.72 8.59
CA ALA A 127 30.66 30.62 7.61
C ALA A 127 30.71 29.30 6.82
N ALA A 128 31.88 28.88 6.34
CA ALA A 128 32.03 27.62 5.59
C ALA A 128 31.74 26.40 6.47
N ARG A 129 32.21 26.40 7.72
CA ARG A 129 31.93 25.32 8.67
C ARG A 129 30.44 25.21 8.98
N ASN A 130 29.76 26.35 9.19
CA ASN A 130 28.32 26.37 9.41
C ASN A 130 27.54 25.88 8.19
N THR A 131 27.95 26.27 6.97
CA THR A 131 27.34 25.77 5.73
C THR A 131 27.46 24.26 5.59
N LEU A 132 28.65 23.70 5.86
CA LEU A 132 28.85 22.24 5.84
C LEU A 132 27.98 21.52 6.87
N ALA A 133 27.84 22.09 8.07
CA ALA A 133 26.98 21.54 9.12
C ALA A 133 25.50 21.55 8.71
N VAL A 134 25.00 22.67 8.18
CA VAL A 134 23.63 22.78 7.68
C VAL A 134 23.37 21.82 6.53
N ALA A 135 24.31 21.69 5.59
CA ALA A 135 24.21 20.75 4.48
C ALA A 135 24.16 19.30 4.97
N ALA A 136 25.03 18.92 5.92
CA ALA A 136 25.04 17.58 6.50
C ALA A 136 23.70 17.24 7.17
N ILE A 137 23.17 18.15 8.00
CA ILE A 137 21.87 17.99 8.67
C ILE A 137 20.75 17.87 7.64
N SER A 138 20.74 18.72 6.61
CA SER A 138 19.72 18.71 5.55
C SER A 138 19.72 17.40 4.77
N CYS A 139 20.91 16.88 4.42
CA CYS A 139 21.04 15.57 3.77
C CYS A 139 20.52 14.44 4.68
N PHE A 140 20.84 14.46 5.97
CA PHE A 140 20.35 13.46 6.91
C PHE A 140 18.82 13.50 7.04
N VAL A 141 18.24 14.67 7.29
CA VAL A 141 16.79 14.86 7.41
C VAL A 141 16.10 14.48 6.11
N GLY A 142 16.62 14.90 4.96
CA GLY A 142 16.13 14.52 3.65
C GLY A 142 16.13 13.01 3.44
N SER A 143 17.18 12.30 3.90
CA SER A 143 17.22 10.83 3.81
C SER A 143 16.14 10.14 4.66
N LYS A 144 15.85 10.67 5.87
CA LYS A 144 14.82 10.11 6.75
C LYS A 144 13.42 10.38 6.22
N TRP A 145 13.19 11.59 5.70
CA TRP A 145 11.95 11.92 5.01
C TRP A 145 11.74 11.04 3.78
N LEU A 146 12.78 10.84 2.97
CA LEU A 146 12.71 10.01 1.77
C LEU A 146 12.47 8.53 2.12
N ALA A 147 13.09 8.01 3.18
CA ALA A 147 12.82 6.65 3.67
C ALA A 147 11.34 6.46 4.04
N HIS A 148 10.77 7.41 4.77
CA HIS A 148 9.35 7.38 5.12
C HIS A 148 8.45 7.52 3.88
N PHE A 149 8.82 8.40 2.93
CA PHE A 149 8.12 8.54 1.65
C PHE A 149 8.15 7.23 0.86
N ILE A 150 9.29 6.57 0.76
CA ILE A 150 9.45 5.28 0.07
C ILE A 150 8.54 4.23 0.72
N TYR A 151 8.58 4.12 2.05
CA TYR A 151 7.75 3.16 2.77
C TYR A 151 6.25 3.40 2.54
N LYS A 152 5.79 4.64 2.72
CA LYS A 152 4.36 5.00 2.62
C LYS A 152 3.78 4.83 1.21
N ASN A 153 4.61 4.96 0.17
CA ASN A 153 4.13 4.91 -1.22
C ASN A 153 4.32 3.53 -1.86
N PHE A 154 5.45 2.87 -1.57
CA PHE A 154 5.86 1.63 -2.27
C PHE A 154 5.66 0.36 -1.44
N HIS A 155 5.54 0.43 -0.11
CA HIS A 155 5.35 -0.76 0.73
C HIS A 155 3.94 -0.84 1.27
N PHE A 156 3.52 0.15 2.05
CA PHE A 156 2.25 0.10 2.76
C PHE A 156 1.61 1.48 2.81
N HIS A 157 0.31 1.52 2.53
CA HIS A 157 -0.49 2.71 2.70
C HIS A 157 -1.80 2.37 3.38
N ASP A 158 -1.94 2.90 4.59
CA ASP A 158 -3.18 2.78 5.32
C ASP A 158 -4.20 3.77 4.75
N TYR A 159 -5.35 3.23 4.31
CA TYR A 159 -6.54 4.04 4.07
C TYR A 159 -7.36 4.06 5.36
N ASN A 160 -7.60 5.27 5.88
CA ASN A 160 -8.62 5.44 6.90
C ASN A 160 -9.99 5.27 6.24
N HIS A 161 -10.53 4.07 6.30
CA HIS A 161 -11.86 3.74 5.78
C HIS A 161 -13.00 4.29 6.64
N ALA A 162 -12.69 5.17 7.59
CA ALA A 162 -13.57 5.77 8.58
C ALA A 162 -14.24 4.75 9.51
N PHE A 163 -13.78 4.74 10.77
CA PHE A 163 -14.71 4.61 11.89
C PHE A 163 -15.27 6.01 12.19
N LYS A 164 -16.47 6.27 11.69
CA LYS A 164 -17.53 6.96 12.43
C LYS A 164 -18.81 6.16 12.26
#